data_AF-A0A528D608-F1
#
_entry.id   AF-A0A528D608-F1
#
_cell.length_a   1.000
_cell.length_b   1.000
_cell.length_c   1.000
_cell.angle_alpha   90.00
_cell.angle_beta   90.00
_cell.angle_gamma   90.00
#
_symmetry.space_group_name_H-M   'P 1'
#
loop_
_entity.id
_entity.type
_entity.pdbx_description
1 polymer ?
#
loop_
_entity_poly.entity_id
_entity_poly.type
_entity_poly.pdbx_seq_one_letter_code
_entity_poly.pdbx_strand_id
1 'polypeptide(L)' 'PKLNLKKMMAHKDATVASNVSGVAFLFKKNKIDTFRGTGKVIAAGKVSVTGEDGKVEEIETKNIVIATGSD' A
#
# COMPACT_ATOMS: atom_id res chain seq x y z
N PRO A 1 39.95 -4.67 -4.76
CA PRO A 1 38.69 -3.90 -4.65
C PRO A 1 37.85 -4.34 -3.44
N LYS A 2 37.34 -3.38 -2.63
CA LYS A 2 36.49 -3.65 -1.47
C LYS A 2 35.07 -3.14 -1.71
N LEU A 3 34.07 -3.93 -1.34
CA LEU A 3 32.67 -3.57 -1.45
C LEU A 3 32.33 -2.40 -0.51
N ASN A 4 31.63 -1.39 -1.02
CA ASN A 4 31.09 -0.30 -0.22
C ASN A 4 29.60 -0.57 0.09
N LEU A 5 29.36 -1.23 1.22
CA LEU A 5 28.01 -1.58 1.66
C LEU A 5 27.13 -0.35 1.87
N LYS A 6 27.69 0.76 2.34
CA LYS A 6 26.93 2.01 2.55
C LYS A 6 26.37 2.54 1.23
N LYS A 7 27.17 2.57 0.16
CA LYS A 7 26.71 2.99 -1.17
C LYS A 7 25.70 2.00 -1.76
N MET A 8 25.89 0.70 -1.55
CA MET A 8 24.96 -0.33 -2.01
C MET A 8 23.58 -0.19 -1.36
N MET A 9 23.53 -0.02 -0.03
CA MET A 9 22.27 0.17 0.70
C MET A 9 21.56 1.45 0.29
N ALA A 10 22.30 2.56 0.11
CA ALA A 10 21.73 3.81 -0.39
C ALA A 10 21.11 3.66 -1.79
N HIS A 11 21.75 2.91 -2.69
CA HIS A 11 21.19 2.63 -4.02
C HIS A 11 19.92 1.77 -3.93
N LYS A 12 19.91 0.76 -3.05
CA LYS A 12 18.71 -0.06 -2.79
C LYS A 12 17.56 0.81 -2.28
N ASP A 13 17.79 1.67 -1.29
CA ASP A 13 16.75 2.55 -0.73
C ASP A 13 16.21 3.53 -1.78
N ALA A 14 17.09 4.11 -2.61
CA ALA A 14 16.69 5.00 -3.70
C ALA A 14 15.82 4.27 -4.75
N THR A 15 16.17 3.03 -5.08
CA THR A 15 15.41 2.22 -6.03
C THR A 15 14.02 1.87 -5.48
N VAL A 16 13.94 1.50 -4.20
CA VAL A 16 12.66 1.25 -3.53
C VAL A 16 11.79 2.50 -3.53
N ALA A 17 12.34 3.67 -3.19
CA ALA A 17 11.61 4.94 -3.19
C ALA A 17 11.08 5.31 -4.59
N SER A 18 11.89 5.10 -5.64
CA SER A 18 11.48 5.32 -7.03
C SER A 18 10.30 4.44 -7.43
N ASN A 19 10.33 3.16 -7.06
CA ASN A 19 9.24 2.24 -7.41
C ASN A 19 7.96 2.54 -6.65
N VAL A 20 8.06 2.82 -5.34
CA VAL A 20 6.90 3.16 -4.49
C VAL A 20 6.21 4.43 -5.01
N SER A 21 6.98 5.47 -5.36
CA SER A 21 6.43 6.71 -5.93
C SER A 21 5.81 6.50 -7.31
N GLY A 22 6.41 5.64 -8.15
CA GLY A 22 5.85 5.25 -9.44
C GLY A 22 4.47 4.58 -9.31
N VAL A 23 4.30 3.66 -8.37
CA VAL A 23 3.00 3.01 -8.10
C VAL A 23 1.97 4.01 -7.61
N ALA A 24 2.34 4.90 -6.68
CA ALA A 24 1.44 5.96 -6.20
C ALA A 24 0.98 6.89 -7.35
N PHE A 25 1.89 7.21 -8.27
CA PHE A 25 1.56 7.96 -9.48
C PHE A 25 0.56 7.22 -10.37
N LEU A 26 0.76 5.91 -10.60
CA LEU A 26 -0.16 5.11 -11.40
C LEU A 26 -1.56 5.04 -10.79
N PHE A 27 -1.69 4.91 -9.46
CA PHE A 27 -2.99 4.92 -8.78
C PHE A 27 -3.72 6.24 -8.99
N LYS A 28 -3.02 7.36 -8.76
CA LYS A 28 -3.57 8.70 -8.99
C LYS A 28 -3.97 8.90 -10.46
N LYS A 29 -3.13 8.49 -11.41
CA LYS A 29 -3.39 8.61 -12.85
C LYS A 29 -4.65 7.84 -13.27
N ASN A 30 -4.87 6.68 -12.67
CA ASN A 30 -6.04 5.83 -12.95
C ASN A 30 -7.25 6.15 -12.06
N LYS A 31 -7.21 7.25 -11.28
CA LYS A 31 -8.30 7.69 -10.40
C LYS A 31 -8.72 6.62 -9.38
N ILE A 32 -7.74 5.90 -8.84
CA ILE A 32 -7.96 4.90 -7.79
C ILE A 32 -7.87 5.61 -6.45
N ASP A 33 -8.93 5.51 -5.65
CA ASP A 33 -8.93 5.99 -4.28
C ASP A 33 -8.12 5.05 -3.38
N THR A 34 -7.23 5.62 -2.58
CA THR A 34 -6.35 4.86 -1.68
C THR A 34 -6.71 5.11 -0.23
N PHE A 35 -7.00 4.04 0.50
CA PHE A 35 -7.25 4.08 1.94
C PHE A 35 -6.04 3.48 2.66
N ARG A 36 -5.48 4.20 3.62
CA ARG A 36 -4.31 3.75 4.39
C ARG A 36 -4.75 3.25 5.75
N GLY A 37 -4.51 1.97 6.01
CA GLY A 37 -4.87 1.34 7.26
C GLY A 37 -5.03 -0.17 7.10
N THR A 38 -5.48 -0.81 8.17
CA THR A 38 -5.78 -2.24 8.17
C THR A 38 -7.20 -2.45 7.66
N GLY A 39 -7.34 -3.13 6.52
CA GLY A 39 -8.64 -3.50 5.94
C GLY A 39 -9.18 -4.80 6.53
N LYS A 40 -10.47 -4.82 6.86
CA LYS A 40 -11.20 -6.01 7.31
C LYS A 40 -12.53 -6.13 6.58
N VAL A 41 -12.83 -7.30 6.02
CA VAL A 41 -14.15 -7.61 5.46
C VAL A 41 -15.10 -7.87 6.62
N ILE A 42 -16.12 -7.03 6.77
CA ILE A 42 -17.08 -7.12 7.88
C ILE A 42 -18.40 -7.76 7.45
N ALA A 43 -18.74 -7.66 6.17
CA ALA A 43 -19.87 -8.35 5.56
C ALA A 43 -19.66 -8.46 4.04
N ALA A 44 -20.52 -9.22 3.36
CA ALA A 44 -20.55 -9.23 1.90
C ALA A 44 -20.79 -7.81 1.37
N GLY A 45 -19.88 -7.30 0.56
CA GLY A 45 -19.94 -5.95 0.00
C GLY A 45 -19.62 -4.81 0.97
N LYS A 46 -19.07 -5.09 2.17
CA LYS A 46 -18.66 -4.05 3.12
C LYS A 46 -17.29 -4.34 3.74
N VAL A 47 -16.41 -3.34 3.70
CA VAL A 47 -15.04 -3.40 4.23
C VAL A 47 -14.84 -2.23 5.20
N SER A 48 -14.28 -2.49 6.37
CA SER A 48 -13.82 -1.44 7.30
C SER A 48 -12.32 -1.24 7.15
N VAL A 49 -11.87 0.01 7.12
CA VAL A 49 -10.45 0.39 7.15
C VAL A 49 -10.15 1.10 8.47
N THR A 50 -9.24 0.55 9.26
CA THR A 50 -8.76 1.20 10.49
C THR A 50 -7.45 1.92 10.20
N GLY A 51 -7.47 3.25 10.24
CA GLY A 51 -6.29 4.09 10.08
C GLY A 51 -5.30 3.95 11.23
N GLU A 52 -4.08 4.44 11.05
CA GLU A 52 -3.05 4.46 12.11
C GLU A 52 -3.47 5.31 13.32
N ASP A 53 -4.37 6.28 13.12
CA ASP A 53 -4.97 7.09 14.19
C ASP A 53 -6.11 6.37 14.93
N GLY A 54 -6.39 5.11 14.58
CA GLY A 54 -7.45 4.29 15.17
C GLY A 54 -8.85 4.63 14.65
N LYS A 55 -9.01 5.58 13.72
CA LYS A 55 -10.32 5.86 13.12
C LYS A 55 -10.72 4.76 12.16
N VAL A 56 -12.01 4.46 12.14
CA VAL A 56 -12.60 3.45 11.28
C VAL A 56 -13.43 4.11 10.21
N GLU A 57 -13.14 3.78 8.95
CA GLU A 57 -13.93 4.17 7.79
C GLU A 57 -14.59 2.92 7.20
N GLU A 58 -15.89 2.99 6.95
CA GLU A 58 -16.63 1.92 6.28
C GLU A 58 -16.81 2.22 4.80
N ILE A 59 -16.49 1.23 3.97
CA ILE A 59 -16.56 1.32 2.52
C ILE A 59 -17.54 0.25 2.03
N GLU A 60 -18.55 0.68 1.28
CA GLU A 60 -19.47 -0.19 0.58
C GLU A 60 -18.98 -0.45 -0.84
N THR A 61 -18.98 -1.71 -1.25
CA THR A 61 -18.52 -2.15 -2.57
C THR A 61 -19.35 -3.32 -3.07
N LYS A 62 -19.39 -3.52 -4.38
CA LYS A 62 -20.05 -4.68 -5.00
C LYS A 62 -19.17 -5.93 -4.97
N ASN A 63 -17.87 -5.74 -5.19
CA ASN A 63 -16.91 -6.84 -5.34
C ASN A 63 -15.69 -6.59 -4.45
N ILE A 64 -15.13 -7.67 -3.91
CA ILE A 64 -13.95 -7.63 -3.02
C ILE A 64 -12.92 -8.62 -3.59
N VAL A 65 -11.69 -8.13 -3.82
CA VAL A 65 -10.54 -8.94 -4.22
C VAL A 65 -9.54 -8.94 -3.06
N ILE A 66 -9.22 -10.11 -2.53
CA ILE A 66 -8.29 -10.26 -1.40
C ILE A 66 -6.88 -10.47 -1.95
N ALA A 67 -5.98 -9.55 -1.63
CA ALA A 67 -4.58 -9.55 -2.06
C ALA A 67 -3.63 -9.25 -0.88
N THR A 68 -3.84 -9.89 0.26
CA THR A 68 -3.09 -9.66 1.51
C THR A 68 -1.66 -10.23 1.51
N GLY A 69 -1.28 -10.99 0.48
CA GLY A 69 0.03 -11.61 0.39
C GLY A 69 0.27 -12.70 1.43
N SER A 70 1.54 -12.96 1.73
CA SER A 70 2.05 -13.90 2.73
C SER A 70 3.20 -13.26 3.50
N ASP A 71 3.49 -13.76 4.70
CA ASP A 71 4.72 -13.46 5.44
C ASP A 71 5.91 -14.30 4.97
#